data_AF-H9FJF9-F1
#
_entry.id   AF-H9FJF9-F1
#
_cell.length_a   1.000
_cell.length_b   1.000
_cell.length_c   1.000
_cell.angle_alpha   90.00
_cell.angle_beta   90.00
_cell.angle_gamma   90.00
#
_symmetry.space_group_name_H-M   'P 1'
#
loop_
_entity.id
_entity.type
_entity.pdbx_description
1 polymer ?
#
loop_
_entity_poly.entity_id
_entity_poly.type
_entity_poly.pdbx_seq_one_letter_code
_entity_poly.pdbx_strand_id
1 'polypeptide(L)'
;GLQLEYEMVLTNGKSFWTRHFSADEFGILETDVTFLLIFILIFFLSCYFGYLLKGRQLLHTTYKMFMAAAGVEVLSLLFFCIYWGQYATDGIGNESVKILAKLLFSSSFLIFLLMLILLGKGFTVTRGRISHAGSVKLSVYMTLYTLTHVVLLIYEAEFFDPGQVLYTYESPAGYGLIGLQVAAYVWFCYAVLVSLRHFPEKQPFYVPFFAAYTLWFFAVPVMALIANFGIPKWAREKIVNGIQLGIHLYAHGVFLIMTRPSAANKNFPYHVRTSQIASAGVPGPGGNQSADKAFPQHVYGNVTFISDSVPNFTELFSIPPPTTSAG
;
A
#
# COMPACT_ATOMS: atom_id res chain seq x y z
N GLY A 1 -57.25 -10.32 13.21
CA GLY A 1 -56.53 -9.85 12.01
C GLY A 1 -55.71 -11.00 11.48
N LEU A 2 -55.64 -11.17 10.17
CA LEU A 2 -54.80 -12.21 9.55
C LEU A 2 -53.38 -11.67 9.43
N GLN A 3 -52.41 -12.35 10.04
CA GLN A 3 -50.99 -12.06 9.90
C GLN A 3 -50.45 -12.98 8.81
N LEU A 4 -49.95 -12.39 7.72
CA LEU A 4 -49.49 -13.12 6.54
C LEU A 4 -48.02 -12.79 6.33
N GLU A 5 -47.16 -13.79 6.51
CA GLU A 5 -45.75 -13.73 6.12
C GLU A 5 -45.62 -14.28 4.70
N TYR A 6 -45.00 -13.49 3.82
CA TYR A 6 -44.74 -13.88 2.45
C TYR A 6 -43.29 -13.54 2.10
N GLU A 7 -42.67 -14.37 1.28
CA GLU A 7 -41.33 -14.13 0.73
C GLU A 7 -41.44 -14.01 -0.79
N MET A 8 -41.06 -12.85 -1.33
CA MET A 8 -41.00 -12.61 -2.77
C MET A 8 -39.53 -12.52 -3.19
N VAL A 9 -39.07 -13.53 -3.95
CA VAL A 9 -37.71 -13.55 -4.49
C VAL A 9 -37.76 -13.09 -5.95
N LEU A 10 -37.32 -11.85 -6.19
CA LEU A 10 -37.18 -11.27 -7.53
C LEU A 10 -35.80 -11.64 -8.08
N THR A 11 -35.74 -12.44 -9.15
CA THR A 11 -34.49 -12.89 -9.76
C THR A 11 -34.32 -12.32 -11.16
N ASN A 12 -33.08 -11.99 -11.54
CA ASN A 12 -32.79 -11.47 -12.88
C ASN A 12 -32.49 -12.60 -13.89
N GLY A 13 -31.68 -13.59 -13.48
CA GLY A 13 -31.27 -14.70 -14.34
C GLY A 13 -31.49 -16.10 -13.74
N LYS A 14 -31.20 -17.14 -14.53
CA LYS A 14 -31.29 -18.55 -14.10
C LYS A 14 -29.98 -19.13 -13.57
N SER A 15 -28.85 -18.48 -13.85
CA SER A 15 -27.51 -18.96 -13.46
C SER A 15 -27.08 -18.40 -12.11
N PHE A 16 -26.21 -19.12 -11.39
CA PHE A 16 -25.60 -18.69 -10.12
C PHE A 16 -25.04 -17.25 -10.19
N TRP A 17 -24.40 -16.92 -11.29
CA TRP A 17 -23.73 -15.63 -11.55
C TRP A 17 -24.68 -14.45 -11.78
N THR A 18 -25.96 -14.72 -12.01
CA THR A 18 -26.93 -13.70 -12.48
C THR A 18 -28.24 -13.70 -11.70
N ARG A 19 -28.49 -14.73 -10.89
CA ARG A 19 -29.82 -14.99 -10.33
C ARG A 19 -30.22 -13.92 -9.33
N HIS A 20 -29.34 -13.63 -8.38
CA HIS A 20 -29.60 -12.73 -7.26
C HIS A 20 -28.96 -11.34 -7.40
N PHE A 21 -28.01 -11.19 -8.34
CA PHE A 21 -27.33 -9.93 -8.58
C PHE A 21 -28.20 -8.93 -9.33
N SER A 22 -28.06 -7.65 -9.02
CA SER A 22 -28.60 -6.56 -9.82
C SER A 22 -27.79 -6.35 -11.12
N ALA A 23 -28.32 -5.55 -12.05
CA ALA A 23 -27.66 -5.32 -13.34
C ALA A 23 -26.28 -4.62 -13.22
N ASP A 24 -26.10 -3.81 -12.18
CA ASP A 24 -24.86 -3.11 -11.83
C ASP A 24 -23.86 -3.98 -11.06
N GLU A 25 -24.33 -5.06 -10.42
CA GLU A 25 -23.49 -6.02 -9.70
C GLU A 25 -23.04 -7.22 -10.56
N PHE A 26 -23.61 -7.40 -11.75
CA PHE A 26 -23.23 -8.48 -12.66
C PHE A 26 -21.72 -8.47 -12.95
N GLY A 27 -21.07 -9.62 -12.74
CA GLY A 27 -19.65 -9.80 -13.00
C GLY A 27 -18.73 -9.40 -11.83
N ILE A 28 -19.27 -8.89 -10.71
CA ILE A 28 -18.44 -8.51 -9.56
C ILE A 28 -17.73 -9.72 -8.97
N LEU A 29 -18.45 -10.83 -8.75
CA LEU A 29 -17.85 -12.04 -8.17
C LEU A 29 -16.74 -12.61 -9.06
N GLU A 30 -16.95 -12.67 -10.38
CA GLU A 30 -15.94 -13.12 -11.34
C GLU A 30 -14.71 -12.21 -11.35
N THR A 31 -14.94 -10.90 -11.25
CA THR A 31 -13.88 -9.90 -11.17
C THR A 31 -13.07 -10.09 -9.89
N ASP A 32 -13.73 -10.19 -8.73
CA ASP A 32 -13.09 -10.36 -7.43
C ASP A 32 -12.29 -11.67 -7.35
N VAL A 33 -12.84 -12.77 -7.87
CA VAL A 33 -12.12 -14.06 -7.95
C VAL A 33 -10.88 -13.93 -8.83
N THR A 34 -10.98 -13.26 -9.97
CA THR A 34 -9.83 -13.04 -10.87
C THR A 34 -8.74 -12.23 -10.19
N PHE A 35 -9.09 -11.12 -9.56
CA PHE A 35 -8.14 -10.29 -8.83
C PHE A 35 -7.57 -11.02 -7.60
N LEU A 36 -8.35 -11.83 -6.89
CA LEU A 36 -7.88 -12.65 -5.78
C LEU A 36 -6.74 -13.58 -6.23
N LEU A 37 -6.90 -14.28 -7.35
CA LEU A 37 -5.86 -15.15 -7.89
C LEU A 37 -4.58 -14.38 -8.26
N ILE A 38 -4.73 -13.20 -8.86
CA ILE A 38 -3.59 -12.34 -9.22
C ILE A 38 -2.89 -11.80 -7.95
N PHE A 39 -3.64 -11.38 -6.95
CA PHE A 39 -3.07 -10.88 -5.69
C PHE A 39 -2.42 -11.99 -4.86
N ILE A 40 -2.95 -13.21 -4.88
CA ILE A 40 -2.30 -14.40 -4.32
C ILE A 40 -0.92 -14.59 -4.98
N LEU A 41 -0.84 -14.49 -6.31
CA LEU A 41 0.42 -14.58 -7.04
C LEU A 41 1.39 -13.46 -6.61
N ILE A 42 0.93 -12.20 -6.55
CA ILE A 42 1.74 -11.06 -6.09
C ILE A 42 2.25 -11.30 -4.67
N PHE A 43 1.39 -11.76 -3.76
CA PHE A 43 1.75 -12.02 -2.37
C PHE A 43 2.81 -13.12 -2.27
N PHE A 44 2.64 -14.25 -2.96
CA PHE A 44 3.65 -15.31 -2.99
C PHE A 44 4.99 -14.85 -3.58
N LEU A 45 4.97 -14.09 -4.68
CA LEU A 45 6.19 -13.51 -5.24
C LEU A 45 6.86 -12.53 -4.26
N SER A 46 6.07 -11.72 -3.55
CA SER A 46 6.58 -10.79 -2.54
C SER A 46 7.24 -11.52 -1.37
N CYS A 47 6.64 -12.62 -0.91
CA CYS A 47 7.21 -13.47 0.14
C CYS A 47 8.51 -14.14 -0.33
N TYR A 48 8.55 -14.62 -1.57
CA TYR A 48 9.74 -15.20 -2.18
C TYR A 48 10.89 -14.20 -2.27
N PHE A 49 10.63 -13.00 -2.79
CA PHE A 49 11.63 -11.92 -2.81
C PHE A 49 12.04 -11.49 -1.40
N GLY A 50 11.10 -11.44 -0.45
CA GLY A 50 11.37 -11.19 0.96
C GLY A 50 12.31 -12.22 1.57
N TYR A 51 12.15 -13.50 1.24
CA TYR A 51 13.05 -14.58 1.66
C TYR A 51 14.48 -14.38 1.12
N LEU A 52 14.62 -14.08 -0.18
CA LEU A 52 15.92 -13.79 -0.80
C LEU A 52 16.61 -12.56 -0.18
N LEU A 53 15.84 -11.49 0.08
CA LEU A 53 16.33 -10.27 0.72
C LEU A 53 16.75 -10.50 2.17
N LYS A 54 16.02 -11.37 2.89
CA LYS A 54 16.36 -11.75 4.27
C LYS A 54 17.70 -12.48 4.33
N GLY A 55 17.95 -13.42 3.41
CA GLY A 55 19.23 -14.12 3.31
C GLY A 55 20.42 -13.18 3.10
N ARG A 56 20.20 -12.04 2.43
CA ARG A 56 21.23 -11.03 2.15
C ARG A 56 21.32 -9.90 3.20
N GLN A 57 20.50 -9.92 4.26
CA GLN A 57 20.38 -8.82 5.23
C GLN A 57 19.95 -7.49 4.59
N LEU A 58 19.09 -7.55 3.56
CA LEU A 58 18.56 -6.40 2.80
C LEU A 58 17.05 -6.22 2.96
N LEU A 59 16.42 -7.01 3.85
CA LEU A 59 14.99 -6.91 4.12
C LEU A 59 14.70 -5.70 5.02
N HIS A 60 14.42 -4.56 4.39
CA HIS A 60 14.04 -3.33 5.07
C HIS A 60 12.58 -3.32 5.54
N THR A 61 12.29 -2.46 6.52
CA THR A 61 10.95 -2.30 7.11
C THR A 61 9.89 -1.92 6.06
N THR A 62 10.23 -1.09 5.09
CA THR A 62 9.32 -0.69 4.00
C THR A 62 8.89 -1.86 3.14
N TYR A 63 9.79 -2.80 2.84
CA TYR A 63 9.42 -4.04 2.15
C TYR A 63 8.52 -4.95 2.99
N LYS A 64 8.70 -4.97 4.32
CA LYS A 64 7.79 -5.69 5.23
C LYS A 64 6.39 -5.05 5.24
N MET A 65 6.30 -3.72 5.18
CA MET A 65 5.02 -3.01 5.03
C MET A 65 4.35 -3.38 3.70
N PHE A 66 5.10 -3.48 2.60
CA PHE A 66 4.57 -3.96 1.32
C PHE A 66 4.00 -5.39 1.42
N MET A 67 4.74 -6.34 1.98
CA MET A 67 4.24 -7.71 2.17
C MET A 67 2.98 -7.74 3.06
N ALA A 68 2.93 -6.89 4.10
CA ALA A 68 1.76 -6.77 4.95
C ALA A 68 0.55 -6.21 4.18
N ALA A 69 0.71 -5.13 3.40
CA ALA A 69 -0.34 -4.59 2.56
C ALA A 69 -0.87 -5.64 1.57
N ALA A 70 0.03 -6.32 0.83
CA ALA A 70 -0.36 -7.37 -0.10
C ALA A 70 -1.10 -8.54 0.57
N GLY A 71 -0.68 -8.95 1.78
CA GLY A 71 -1.37 -10.01 2.52
C GLY A 71 -2.75 -9.59 3.02
N VAL A 72 -2.90 -8.35 3.49
CA VAL A 72 -4.19 -7.79 3.90
C VAL A 72 -5.13 -7.63 2.70
N GLU A 73 -4.61 -7.26 1.53
CA GLU A 73 -5.37 -7.19 0.28
C GLU A 73 -5.93 -8.56 -0.12
N VAL A 74 -5.10 -9.62 -0.09
CA VAL A 74 -5.55 -11.00 -0.36
C VAL A 74 -6.64 -11.41 0.62
N LEU A 75 -6.49 -11.08 1.90
CA LEU A 75 -7.49 -11.39 2.92
C LEU A 75 -8.81 -10.63 2.67
N SER A 76 -8.73 -9.35 2.30
CA SER A 76 -9.88 -8.54 1.92
C SER A 76 -10.64 -9.15 0.74
N LEU A 77 -9.93 -9.47 -0.35
CA LEU A 77 -10.51 -10.09 -1.55
C LEU A 77 -11.12 -11.47 -1.27
N LEU A 78 -10.52 -12.24 -0.37
CA LEU A 78 -11.09 -13.52 0.08
C LEU A 78 -12.46 -13.30 0.75
N PHE A 79 -12.56 -12.33 1.66
CA PHE A 79 -13.84 -12.01 2.31
C PHE A 79 -14.87 -11.42 1.34
N PHE A 80 -14.46 -10.62 0.34
CA PHE A 80 -15.37 -10.18 -0.73
C PHE A 80 -15.90 -11.37 -1.55
N CYS A 81 -15.03 -12.31 -1.94
CA CYS A 81 -15.45 -13.52 -2.65
C CYS A 81 -16.41 -14.38 -1.81
N ILE A 82 -16.18 -14.49 -0.50
CA ILE A 82 -17.09 -15.20 0.41
C ILE A 82 -18.45 -14.50 0.46
N TYR A 83 -18.46 -13.17 0.63
CA TYR A 83 -19.70 -12.37 0.67
C TYR A 83 -20.49 -12.53 -0.63
N TRP A 84 -19.86 -12.27 -1.78
CA TRP A 84 -20.53 -12.35 -3.07
C TRP A 84 -20.91 -13.79 -3.44
N GLY A 85 -20.17 -14.80 -2.98
CA GLY A 85 -20.55 -16.20 -3.13
C GLY A 85 -21.78 -16.60 -2.31
N GLN A 86 -21.91 -16.06 -1.09
CA GLN A 86 -23.13 -16.21 -0.27
C GLN A 86 -24.30 -15.50 -0.96
N TYR A 87 -24.10 -14.24 -1.35
CA TYR A 87 -25.10 -13.44 -2.06
C TYR A 87 -25.58 -14.09 -3.36
N ALA A 88 -24.68 -14.72 -4.11
CA ALA A 88 -25.04 -15.49 -5.32
C ALA A 88 -25.93 -16.71 -5.03
N THR A 89 -25.91 -17.24 -3.80
CA THR A 89 -26.66 -18.44 -3.40
C THR A 89 -28.05 -18.11 -2.86
N ASP A 90 -28.14 -17.10 -1.99
CA ASP A 90 -29.37 -16.76 -1.25
C ASP A 90 -29.95 -15.37 -1.58
N GLY A 91 -29.17 -14.48 -2.18
CA GLY A 91 -29.54 -13.10 -2.49
C GLY A 91 -29.60 -12.15 -1.30
N ILE A 92 -29.11 -12.57 -0.13
CA ILE A 92 -29.09 -11.77 1.10
C ILE A 92 -27.64 -11.44 1.45
N GLY A 93 -26.75 -12.45 1.43
CA GLY A 93 -25.36 -12.29 1.86
C GLY A 93 -25.21 -11.91 3.35
N ASN A 94 -23.97 -11.88 3.85
CA ASN A 94 -23.69 -11.47 5.23
C ASN A 94 -23.03 -10.08 5.26
N GLU A 95 -23.77 -9.07 5.73
CA GLU A 95 -23.29 -7.69 5.76
C GLU A 95 -22.06 -7.50 6.65
N SER A 96 -21.92 -8.28 7.74
CA SER A 96 -20.73 -8.21 8.60
C SER A 96 -19.46 -8.63 7.84
N VAL A 97 -19.60 -9.60 6.92
CA VAL A 97 -18.49 -10.05 6.06
C VAL A 97 -18.11 -8.97 5.06
N LYS A 98 -19.10 -8.28 4.47
CA LYS A 98 -18.88 -7.14 3.56
C LYS A 98 -18.13 -6.01 4.25
N ILE A 99 -18.58 -5.62 5.46
CA ILE A 99 -17.94 -4.55 6.25
C ILE A 99 -16.49 -4.95 6.59
N LEU A 100 -16.25 -6.19 7.02
CA LEU A 100 -14.90 -6.68 7.32
C LEU A 100 -14.01 -6.65 6.08
N ALA A 101 -14.52 -7.08 4.91
CA ALA A 101 -13.79 -7.04 3.66
C ALA A 101 -13.36 -5.60 3.29
N LYS A 102 -14.28 -4.63 3.40
CA LYS A 102 -14.02 -3.20 3.15
C LYS A 102 -13.04 -2.59 4.15
N LEU A 103 -13.11 -2.98 5.42
CA LEU A 103 -12.17 -2.53 6.45
C LEU A 103 -10.75 -3.03 6.15
N LEU A 104 -10.60 -4.30 5.78
CA LEU A 104 -9.33 -4.87 5.37
C LEU A 104 -8.81 -4.19 4.09
N PHE A 105 -9.68 -3.92 3.12
CA PHE A 105 -9.32 -3.20 1.89
C PHE A 105 -8.74 -1.82 2.21
N SER A 106 -9.44 -1.05 3.05
CA SER A 106 -9.00 0.28 3.51
C SER A 106 -7.68 0.19 4.30
N SER A 107 -7.50 -0.86 5.10
CA SER A 107 -6.28 -1.09 5.87
C SER A 107 -5.08 -1.35 4.97
N SER A 108 -5.24 -2.19 3.94
CA SER A 108 -4.21 -2.43 2.93
C SER A 108 -3.80 -1.14 2.22
N PHE A 109 -4.79 -0.35 1.77
CA PHE A 109 -4.56 0.97 1.16
C PHE A 109 -3.76 1.90 2.07
N LEU A 110 -4.14 2.00 3.35
CA LEU A 110 -3.47 2.89 4.31
C LEU A 110 -2.04 2.44 4.64
N ILE A 111 -1.80 1.13 4.77
CA ILE A 111 -0.44 0.58 4.97
C ILE A 111 0.43 0.92 3.75
N PHE A 112 -0.12 0.77 2.55
CA PHE A 112 0.58 1.07 1.30
C PHE A 112 0.87 2.57 1.16
N LEU A 113 -0.10 3.43 1.43
CA LEU A 113 0.06 4.89 1.46
C LEU A 113 1.15 5.32 2.44
N LEU A 114 1.14 4.76 3.65
CA LEU A 114 2.17 5.00 4.66
C LEU A 114 3.55 4.63 4.13
N MET A 115 3.68 3.45 3.52
CA MET A 115 4.92 3.02 2.92
C MET A 115 5.42 4.00 1.84
N LEU A 116 4.54 4.49 0.96
CA LEU A 116 4.93 5.44 -0.09
C LEU A 116 5.45 6.76 0.47
N ILE A 117 4.78 7.32 1.48
CA ILE A 117 5.22 8.58 2.11
C ILE A 117 6.56 8.37 2.83
N LEU A 118 6.74 7.23 3.48
CA LEU A 118 8.00 6.85 4.13
C LEU A 118 9.15 6.75 3.13
N LEU A 119 8.96 6.04 2.02
CA LEU A 119 9.94 5.92 0.94
C LEU A 119 10.24 7.28 0.27
N GLY A 120 9.21 8.09 0.06
CA GLY A 120 9.34 9.46 -0.45
C GLY A 120 10.23 10.32 0.45
N LYS A 121 10.08 10.22 1.78
CA LYS A 121 10.95 10.87 2.77
C LYS A 121 12.35 10.25 2.88
N GLY A 122 12.60 9.15 2.19
CA GLY A 122 13.88 8.45 2.21
C GLY A 122 14.07 7.48 3.36
N PHE A 123 13.02 7.16 4.11
CA PHE A 123 13.08 6.11 5.13
C PHE A 123 13.47 4.78 4.47
N THR A 124 14.48 4.10 5.03
CA THR A 124 15.14 2.88 4.51
C THR A 124 15.94 3.01 3.22
N VAL A 125 15.80 4.12 2.47
CA VAL A 125 16.47 4.35 1.19
C VAL A 125 17.70 5.25 1.36
N THR A 126 17.54 6.38 2.06
CA THR A 126 18.60 7.37 2.32
C THR A 126 18.81 7.63 3.81
N ARG A 127 17.83 7.30 4.66
CA ARG A 127 17.86 7.50 6.11
C ARG A 127 17.31 6.28 6.84
N GLY A 128 18.00 5.85 7.90
CA GLY A 128 17.54 4.73 8.76
C GLY A 128 16.49 5.13 9.79
N ARG A 129 16.33 6.43 10.06
CA ARG A 129 15.40 6.99 11.05
C ARG A 129 14.64 8.18 10.48
N ILE A 130 13.47 8.43 11.05
CA ILE A 130 12.65 9.59 10.78
C ILE A 130 12.76 10.50 12.01
N SER A 131 12.86 11.81 11.78
CA SER A 131 12.80 12.79 12.86
C SER A 131 11.52 12.64 13.66
N HIS A 132 11.59 12.83 14.99
CA HIS A 132 10.45 12.70 15.90
C HIS A 132 9.26 13.57 15.45
N ALA A 133 9.52 14.83 15.10
CA ALA A 133 8.49 15.74 14.59
C ALA A 133 7.86 15.23 13.28
N GLY A 134 8.65 14.60 12.41
CA GLY A 134 8.16 13.98 11.18
C GLY A 134 7.26 12.76 11.45
N SER A 135 7.64 11.94 12.43
CA SER A 135 6.85 10.78 12.86
C SER A 135 5.51 11.20 13.46
N VAL A 136 5.49 12.25 14.30
CA VAL A 136 4.25 12.78 14.89
C VAL A 136 3.30 13.29 13.80
N LYS A 137 3.79 14.13 12.88
CA LYS A 137 2.94 14.66 11.79
C LYS A 137 2.37 13.53 10.91
N LEU A 138 3.19 12.52 10.60
CA LEU A 138 2.75 11.36 9.82
C LEU A 138 1.70 10.54 10.57
N SER A 139 1.88 10.33 11.87
CA SER A 139 0.92 9.62 12.72
C SER A 139 -0.44 10.35 12.75
N VAL A 140 -0.43 11.66 13.00
CA VAL A 140 -1.65 12.49 13.00
C VAL A 140 -2.38 12.40 11.65
N TYR A 141 -1.64 12.51 10.54
CA TYR A 141 -2.22 12.38 9.21
C TYR A 141 -2.85 11.00 8.98
N MET A 142 -2.15 9.92 9.35
CA MET A 142 -2.66 8.56 9.22
C MET A 142 -3.88 8.31 10.10
N THR A 143 -3.90 8.81 11.33
CA THR A 143 -5.07 8.72 12.22
C THR A 143 -6.27 9.44 11.62
N LEU A 144 -6.09 10.64 11.05
CA LEU A 144 -7.15 11.38 10.40
C LEU A 144 -7.70 10.61 9.19
N TYR A 145 -6.82 10.04 8.35
CA TYR A 145 -7.23 9.26 7.19
C TYR A 145 -7.96 7.97 7.57
N THR A 146 -7.49 7.25 8.59
CA THR A 146 -8.19 6.09 9.14
C THR A 146 -9.57 6.48 9.67
N LEU A 147 -9.68 7.58 10.42
CA LEU A 147 -10.95 8.05 10.96
C LEU A 147 -11.93 8.42 9.84
N THR A 148 -11.49 9.08 8.78
CA THR A 148 -12.35 9.40 7.63
C THR A 148 -12.84 8.13 6.92
N HIS A 149 -12.01 7.08 6.79
CA HIS A 149 -12.47 5.79 6.26
C HIS A 149 -13.51 5.14 7.18
N VAL A 150 -13.31 5.16 8.51
CA VAL A 150 -14.29 4.62 9.45
C VAL A 150 -15.61 5.38 9.37
N VAL A 151 -15.56 6.71 9.32
CA VAL A 151 -16.76 7.54 9.13
C VAL A 151 -17.45 7.23 7.81
N LEU A 152 -16.69 7.00 6.72
CA LEU A 152 -17.26 6.60 5.44
C LEU A 152 -18.00 5.26 5.55
N LEU A 153 -17.40 4.25 6.21
CA LEU A 153 -18.04 2.94 6.40
C LEU A 153 -19.32 3.02 7.23
N ILE A 154 -19.32 3.84 8.29
CA ILE A 154 -20.53 4.10 9.10
C ILE A 154 -21.57 4.84 8.26
N TYR A 155 -21.15 5.83 7.48
CA TYR A 155 -22.05 6.60 6.62
C TYR A 155 -22.73 5.72 5.58
N GLU A 156 -21.97 4.81 4.97
CA GLU A 156 -22.49 3.81 4.04
C GLU A 156 -23.46 2.84 4.74
N ALA A 157 -23.15 2.36 5.94
CA ALA A 157 -24.02 1.41 6.65
C ALA A 157 -25.36 2.02 7.10
N GLU A 158 -25.38 3.30 7.48
CA GLU A 158 -26.56 3.94 8.09
C GLU A 158 -27.39 4.80 7.11
N PHE A 159 -26.75 5.40 6.09
CA PHE A 159 -27.39 6.41 5.25
C PHE A 159 -27.51 6.03 3.77
N PHE A 160 -26.85 4.96 3.31
CA PHE A 160 -27.02 4.53 1.92
C PHE A 160 -28.32 3.73 1.79
N ASP A 161 -29.24 4.23 0.96
CA ASP A 161 -30.43 3.50 0.57
C ASP A 161 -30.03 2.36 -0.38
N PRO A 162 -30.26 1.07 -0.04
CA PRO A 162 -29.98 -0.07 -0.92
C PRO A 162 -30.68 0.03 -2.29
N GLY A 163 -31.74 0.83 -2.41
CA GLY A 163 -32.44 1.10 -3.66
C GLY A 163 -31.80 2.16 -4.57
N GLN A 164 -30.75 2.85 -4.10
CA GLN A 164 -30.03 3.85 -4.89
C GLN A 164 -28.58 3.43 -5.12
N VAL A 165 -28.15 3.41 -6.38
CA VAL A 165 -26.74 3.21 -6.77
C VAL A 165 -25.93 4.49 -6.50
N LEU A 166 -25.87 4.89 -5.23
CA LEU A 166 -25.17 6.07 -4.78
C LEU A 166 -23.67 5.76 -4.75
N TYR A 167 -22.87 6.64 -5.35
CA TYR A 167 -21.43 6.41 -5.37
C TYR A 167 -20.83 6.77 -4.01
N THR A 168 -20.01 5.89 -3.44
CA THR A 168 -19.41 6.06 -2.11
C THR A 168 -18.71 7.41 -1.92
N TYR A 169 -18.10 7.96 -2.98
CA TYR A 169 -17.43 9.25 -2.93
C TYR A 169 -18.31 10.47 -3.22
N GLU A 170 -19.62 10.31 -3.45
CA GLU A 170 -20.60 11.42 -3.44
C GLU A 170 -20.90 11.88 -2.00
N SER A 171 -20.50 11.10 -0.98
CA SER A 171 -20.67 11.44 0.44
C SER A 171 -19.69 12.51 0.93
N PRO A 172 -20.01 13.25 2.01
CA PRO A 172 -19.08 14.19 2.64
C PRO A 172 -17.76 13.53 3.08
N ALA A 173 -17.83 12.30 3.60
CA ALA A 173 -16.65 11.52 3.98
C ALA A 173 -15.80 11.15 2.74
N GLY A 174 -16.46 10.83 1.62
CA GLY A 174 -15.84 10.60 0.33
C GLY A 174 -15.02 11.79 -0.18
N TYR A 175 -15.60 12.99 -0.16
CA TYR A 175 -14.87 14.22 -0.49
C TYR A 175 -13.69 14.47 0.48
N GLY A 176 -13.86 14.13 1.76
CA GLY A 176 -12.78 14.14 2.74
C GLY A 176 -11.60 13.25 2.35
N LEU A 177 -11.86 12.01 1.91
CA LEU A 177 -10.82 11.08 1.45
C LEU A 177 -10.11 11.60 0.19
N ILE A 178 -10.83 12.19 -0.76
CA ILE A 178 -10.23 12.82 -1.95
C ILE A 178 -9.31 13.98 -1.53
N GLY A 179 -9.77 14.84 -0.62
CA GLY A 179 -8.97 15.95 -0.10
C GLY A 179 -7.71 15.47 0.62
N LEU A 180 -7.83 14.43 1.46
CA LEU A 180 -6.69 13.81 2.13
C LEU A 180 -5.71 13.17 1.14
N GLN A 181 -6.21 12.53 0.08
CA GLN A 181 -5.38 11.95 -0.97
C GLN A 181 -4.58 13.03 -1.72
N VAL A 182 -5.20 14.15 -2.06
CA VAL A 182 -4.51 15.30 -2.68
C VAL A 182 -3.46 15.88 -1.74
N ALA A 183 -3.77 16.00 -0.43
CA ALA A 183 -2.81 16.46 0.57
C ALA A 183 -1.61 15.50 0.70
N ALA A 184 -1.84 14.18 0.68
CA ALA A 184 -0.76 13.19 0.65
C ALA A 184 0.07 13.29 -0.63
N TYR A 185 -0.55 13.54 -1.78
CA TYR A 185 0.17 13.70 -3.03
C TYR A 185 1.11 14.91 -2.99
N VAL A 186 0.63 16.07 -2.51
CA VAL A 186 1.47 17.26 -2.33
C VAL A 186 2.62 16.98 -1.37
N TRP A 187 2.33 16.30 -0.26
CA TRP A 187 3.36 15.89 0.70
C TRP A 187 4.37 14.94 0.07
N PHE A 188 3.91 13.95 -0.69
CA PHE A 188 4.73 12.97 -1.39
C PHE A 188 5.67 13.64 -2.39
N CYS A 189 5.16 14.57 -3.19
CA CYS A 189 5.96 15.38 -4.11
C CYS A 189 7.07 16.14 -3.37
N TYR A 190 6.69 16.86 -2.32
CA TYR A 190 7.64 17.58 -1.49
C TYR A 190 8.72 16.66 -0.91
N ALA A 191 8.31 15.52 -0.35
CA ALA A 191 9.22 14.55 0.26
C ALA A 191 10.22 13.98 -0.76
N VAL A 192 9.75 13.56 -1.93
CA VAL A 192 10.58 13.02 -3.01
C VAL A 192 11.57 14.08 -3.51
N LEU A 193 11.10 15.31 -3.78
CA LEU A 193 11.95 16.39 -4.26
C LEU A 193 13.05 16.75 -3.26
N VAL A 194 12.71 16.82 -1.96
CA VAL A 194 13.69 17.07 -0.90
C VAL A 194 14.69 15.93 -0.81
N SER A 195 14.25 14.67 -0.85
CA SER A 195 15.14 13.50 -0.83
C SER A 195 16.08 13.50 -2.03
N LEU A 196 15.59 13.83 -3.22
CA LEU A 196 16.37 13.88 -4.45
C LEU A 196 17.41 15.01 -4.45
N ARG A 197 17.06 16.17 -3.87
CA ARG A 197 18.00 17.29 -3.71
C ARG A 197 19.16 16.95 -2.77
N HIS A 198 18.91 16.18 -1.71
CA HIS A 198 19.95 15.79 -0.76
C HIS A 198 20.78 14.60 -1.23
N PHE A 199 20.19 13.68 -2.00
CA PHE A 199 20.82 12.43 -2.46
C PHE A 199 20.60 12.24 -3.97
N PRO A 200 21.26 13.05 -4.82
CA PRO A 200 21.09 12.97 -6.27
C PRO A 200 21.55 11.60 -6.83
N GLU A 201 22.44 10.88 -6.14
CA GLU A 201 22.84 9.53 -6.58
C GLU A 201 21.69 8.51 -6.56
N LYS A 202 20.57 8.81 -5.89
CA LYS A 202 19.38 7.94 -5.83
C LYS A 202 18.34 8.25 -6.91
N GLN A 203 18.66 9.10 -7.88
CA GLN A 203 17.80 9.40 -9.03
C GLN A 203 17.26 8.15 -9.77
N PRO A 204 18.04 7.08 -10.03
CA PRO A 204 17.54 5.90 -10.72
C PRO A 204 16.37 5.20 -10.01
N PHE A 205 16.25 5.35 -8.70
CA PHE A 205 15.09 4.88 -7.94
C PHE A 205 13.96 5.92 -7.92
N TYR A 206 14.28 7.15 -7.54
CA TYR A 206 13.27 8.18 -7.27
C TYR A 206 12.52 8.67 -8.50
N VAL A 207 13.16 8.70 -9.69
CA VAL A 207 12.49 9.14 -10.93
C VAL A 207 11.37 8.17 -11.34
N PRO A 208 11.61 6.86 -11.54
CA PRO A 208 10.54 5.93 -11.87
C PRO A 208 9.53 5.78 -10.72
N PHE A 209 9.99 5.85 -9.47
CA PHE A 209 9.12 5.83 -8.29
C PHE A 209 8.14 7.01 -8.29
N PHE A 210 8.64 8.22 -8.52
CA PHE A 210 7.82 9.42 -8.58
C PHE A 210 6.81 9.36 -9.73
N ALA A 211 7.27 8.99 -10.93
CA ALA A 211 6.41 8.91 -12.11
C ALA A 211 5.27 7.91 -11.91
N ALA A 212 5.57 6.71 -11.41
CA ALA A 212 4.58 5.66 -11.24
C ALA A 212 3.57 5.99 -10.13
N TYR A 213 4.02 6.47 -8.96
CA TYR A 213 3.11 6.75 -7.86
C TYR A 213 2.36 8.07 -8.01
N THR A 214 2.83 9.00 -8.83
CA THR A 214 2.02 10.15 -9.26
C THR A 214 0.73 9.68 -9.93
N LEU A 215 0.82 8.68 -10.84
CA LEU A 215 -0.36 8.11 -11.48
C LEU A 215 -1.33 7.50 -10.45
N TRP A 216 -0.81 6.74 -9.48
CA TRP A 216 -1.63 6.14 -8.43
C TRP A 216 -2.32 7.18 -7.53
N PHE A 217 -1.62 8.27 -7.16
CA PHE A 217 -2.21 9.35 -6.35
C PHE A 217 -3.37 10.03 -7.06
N PHE A 218 -3.25 10.28 -8.37
CA PHE A 218 -4.33 10.84 -9.18
C PHE A 218 -5.44 9.85 -9.49
N ALA A 219 -5.19 8.54 -9.38
CA ALA A 219 -6.16 7.53 -9.74
C ALA A 219 -7.46 7.64 -8.92
N VAL A 220 -7.39 7.97 -7.62
CA VAL A 220 -8.57 8.12 -6.75
C VAL A 220 -9.45 9.32 -7.17
N PRO A 221 -8.93 10.58 -7.27
CA PRO A 221 -9.73 11.70 -7.78
C PRO A 221 -10.28 11.47 -9.19
N VAL A 222 -9.49 10.91 -10.10
CA VAL A 222 -9.91 10.64 -11.49
C VAL A 222 -11.00 9.58 -11.53
N MET A 223 -10.86 8.50 -10.75
CA MET A 223 -11.89 7.46 -10.64
C MET A 223 -13.19 8.06 -10.09
N ALA A 224 -13.13 8.94 -9.10
CA ALA A 224 -14.30 9.62 -8.57
C ALA A 224 -15.01 10.50 -9.61
N LEU A 225 -14.26 11.24 -10.43
CA LEU A 225 -14.83 12.02 -11.52
C LEU A 225 -15.47 11.13 -12.60
N ILE A 226 -14.80 10.05 -12.99
CA ILE A 226 -15.32 9.12 -13.99
C ILE A 226 -16.58 8.41 -13.48
N ALA A 227 -16.61 8.00 -12.21
CA ALA A 227 -17.79 7.36 -11.61
C ALA A 227 -19.00 8.30 -11.54
N ASN A 228 -18.77 9.59 -11.23
CA ASN A 228 -19.83 10.58 -11.12
C ASN A 228 -20.37 11.05 -12.48
N PHE A 229 -19.48 11.30 -13.45
CA PHE A 229 -19.87 11.95 -14.71
C PHE A 229 -19.83 11.03 -15.94
N GLY A 230 -19.06 9.94 -15.89
CA GLY A 230 -18.77 9.10 -17.05
C GLY A 230 -19.47 7.75 -17.08
N ILE A 231 -19.91 7.22 -15.93
CA ILE A 231 -20.47 5.86 -15.84
C ILE A 231 -21.96 5.90 -15.52
N PRO A 232 -22.83 5.29 -16.34
CA PRO A 232 -24.26 5.21 -16.04
C PRO A 232 -24.51 4.34 -14.81
N LYS A 233 -25.55 4.67 -14.03
CA LYS A 233 -25.86 4.02 -12.74
C LYS A 233 -25.92 2.49 -12.83
N TRP A 234 -26.56 1.93 -13.87
CA TRP A 234 -26.71 0.48 -14.08
C TRP A 234 -25.40 -0.29 -14.29
N ALA A 235 -24.27 0.38 -14.49
CA ALA A 235 -22.96 -0.27 -14.65
C ALA A 235 -21.93 0.23 -13.65
N ARG A 236 -22.32 1.15 -12.76
CA ARG A 236 -21.40 1.91 -11.92
C ARG A 236 -20.66 1.01 -10.94
N GLU A 237 -21.36 0.15 -10.21
CA GLU A 237 -20.75 -0.64 -9.14
C GLU A 237 -19.67 -1.60 -9.67
N LYS A 238 -20.00 -2.46 -10.64
CA LYS A 238 -19.01 -3.38 -11.25
C LYS A 238 -17.81 -2.67 -11.88
N ILE A 239 -18.03 -1.55 -12.59
CA ILE A 239 -16.95 -0.84 -13.28
C ILE A 239 -16.04 -0.17 -12.26
N VAL A 240 -16.61 0.49 -11.24
CA VAL A 240 -15.85 1.11 -10.16
C VAL A 240 -15.04 0.06 -9.41
N ASN A 241 -15.64 -1.08 -9.06
CA ASN A 241 -14.94 -2.18 -8.40
C ASN A 241 -13.73 -2.65 -9.21
N GLY A 242 -13.94 -2.94 -10.51
CA GLY A 242 -12.87 -3.34 -11.41
C GLY A 242 -11.76 -2.29 -11.56
N ILE A 243 -12.10 -1.01 -11.66
CA ILE A 243 -11.12 0.10 -11.71
C ILE A 243 -10.33 0.18 -10.41
N GLN A 244 -11.01 0.12 -9.26
CA GLN A 244 -10.40 0.22 -7.94
C GLN A 244 -9.41 -0.93 -7.69
N LEU A 245 -9.80 -2.17 -8.00
CA LEU A 245 -8.92 -3.34 -7.94
C LEU A 245 -7.75 -3.21 -8.95
N GLY A 246 -8.00 -2.67 -10.14
CA GLY A 246 -6.97 -2.37 -11.13
C GLY A 246 -5.93 -1.35 -10.63
N ILE A 247 -6.36 -0.30 -9.94
CA ILE A 247 -5.47 0.72 -9.33
C ILE A 247 -4.59 0.08 -8.24
N HIS A 248 -5.17 -0.77 -7.40
CA HIS A 248 -4.43 -1.49 -6.37
C HIS A 248 -3.43 -2.48 -6.98
N LEU A 249 -3.85 -3.22 -8.01
CA LEU A 249 -3.00 -4.15 -8.74
C LEU A 249 -1.83 -3.42 -9.40
N TYR A 250 -2.08 -2.26 -10.03
CA TYR A 250 -1.03 -1.42 -10.59
C TYR A 250 -0.01 -1.02 -9.53
N ALA A 251 -0.46 -0.48 -8.39
CA ALA A 251 0.45 -0.03 -7.32
C ALA A 251 1.33 -1.15 -6.76
N HIS A 252 0.73 -2.31 -6.48
CA HIS A 252 1.45 -3.46 -5.94
C HIS A 252 2.37 -4.10 -6.98
N GLY A 253 1.91 -4.23 -8.23
CA GLY A 253 2.67 -4.78 -9.34
C GLY A 253 3.91 -3.93 -9.67
N VAL A 254 3.73 -2.60 -9.77
CA VAL A 254 4.85 -1.66 -9.97
C VAL A 254 5.86 -1.79 -8.83
N PHE A 255 5.41 -1.81 -7.57
CA PHE A 255 6.33 -1.92 -6.44
C PHE A 255 7.14 -3.22 -6.49
N LEU A 256 6.47 -4.33 -6.78
CA LEU A 256 7.09 -5.65 -6.88
C LEU A 256 8.15 -5.70 -7.99
N ILE A 257 7.86 -5.10 -9.15
CA ILE A 257 8.81 -5.00 -10.27
C ILE A 257 10.01 -4.13 -9.89
N MET A 258 9.76 -2.97 -9.26
CA MET A 258 10.81 -2.05 -8.83
C MET A 258 11.74 -2.66 -7.76
N THR A 259 11.20 -3.50 -6.88
CA THR A 259 11.93 -4.13 -5.76
C THR A 259 12.51 -5.51 -6.08
N ARG A 260 12.48 -5.93 -7.35
CA ARG A 260 13.02 -7.23 -7.79
C ARG A 260 14.50 -7.40 -7.38
N PRO A 261 14.89 -8.52 -6.72
CA PRO A 261 16.26 -8.76 -6.24
C PRO A 261 17.36 -8.72 -7.32
N SER A 262 17.04 -9.00 -8.59
CA SER A 262 18.00 -8.92 -9.71
C SER A 262 18.27 -7.47 -10.17
N ALA A 263 17.29 -6.58 -9.99
CA ALA A 263 17.40 -5.15 -10.28
C ALA A 263 17.75 -4.32 -9.04
N ALA A 264 17.76 -4.95 -7.87
CA ALA A 264 18.06 -4.39 -6.56
C ALA A 264 19.42 -3.68 -6.46
N ASN A 265 20.38 -3.91 -7.37
CA ASN A 265 21.62 -3.12 -7.35
C ASN A 265 21.53 -1.78 -8.14
N LYS A 266 20.48 -1.59 -8.95
CA LYS A 266 20.25 -0.37 -9.76
C LYS A 266 19.00 0.41 -9.36
N ASN A 267 17.93 -0.30 -8.98
CA ASN A 267 16.61 0.30 -8.80
C ASN A 267 16.25 0.58 -7.34
N PHE A 268 16.87 -0.07 -6.35
CA PHE A 268 16.58 0.19 -4.93
C PHE A 268 17.88 0.13 -4.14
N PRO A 269 18.28 1.15 -3.38
CA PRO A 269 19.64 1.21 -2.82
C PRO A 269 19.79 0.29 -1.59
N TYR A 270 19.94 -1.00 -1.81
CA TYR A 270 20.23 -1.99 -0.77
C TYR A 270 21.71 -2.00 -0.34
N HIS A 271 22.41 -0.87 -0.45
CA HIS A 271 23.84 -0.81 -0.10
C HIS A 271 24.08 -0.83 1.42
N VAL A 272 23.03 -0.62 2.22
CA VAL A 272 23.12 -0.60 3.68
C VAL A 272 22.48 -1.88 4.24
N ARG A 273 23.26 -2.68 4.98
CA ARG A 273 22.74 -3.89 5.63
C ARG A 273 21.73 -3.53 6.72
N THR A 274 20.70 -4.35 6.90
CA THR A 274 19.69 -4.19 7.97
C THR A 274 20.34 -4.06 9.36
N SER A 275 21.45 -4.74 9.61
CA SER A 275 22.24 -4.62 10.85
C SER A 275 22.82 -3.22 11.07
N GLN A 276 23.26 -2.54 10.01
CA GLN A 276 23.80 -1.18 10.09
C GLN A 276 22.69 -0.16 10.40
N ILE A 277 21.50 -0.35 9.81
CA ILE A 277 20.31 0.45 10.12
C ILE A 277 19.91 0.29 11.59
N ALA A 278 19.97 -0.93 12.12
CA ALA A 278 19.70 -1.21 13.54
C ALA A 278 20.77 -0.60 14.46
N SER A 279 22.06 -0.66 14.10
CA SER A 279 23.17 -0.13 14.89
C SER A 279 23.21 1.40 14.95
N ALA A 280 22.75 2.10 13.91
CA ALA A 280 22.47 3.54 13.96
C ALA A 280 21.35 3.91 14.96
N GLY A 281 20.72 2.90 15.60
CA GLY A 281 19.71 3.03 16.63
C GLY A 281 20.22 3.03 18.08
N VAL A 282 21.50 2.75 18.34
CA VAL A 282 22.05 2.73 19.72
C VAL A 282 22.78 4.05 19.99
N PRO A 283 22.32 4.89 20.93
CA PRO A 283 23.10 6.05 21.38
C PRO A 283 24.36 5.54 22.08
N GLY A 284 25.53 5.98 21.59
CA GLY A 284 26.78 5.77 22.32
C GLY A 284 26.73 6.48 23.67
N PRO A 285 27.42 5.96 24.71
CA PRO A 285 27.48 6.60 26.01
C PRO A 285 28.36 7.86 25.91
N GLY A 286 27.73 9.00 25.61
CA GLY A 286 28.37 10.30 25.55
C GLY A 286 28.15 11.02 24.22
N GLY A 287 27.21 11.98 24.20
CA GLY A 287 27.13 13.00 23.16
C GLY A 287 25.72 13.43 22.78
N ASN A 288 25.35 14.65 23.17
CA ASN A 288 24.28 15.44 22.56
C ASN A 288 24.59 15.69 21.08
N GLN A 289 24.31 14.71 20.21
CA GLN A 289 24.34 14.90 18.76
C GLN A 289 23.01 14.46 18.16
N SER A 290 22.40 15.40 17.45
CA SER A 290 21.10 15.32 16.79
C SER A 290 20.85 13.96 16.13
N ALA A 291 19.66 13.39 16.36
CA ALA A 291 19.21 12.08 15.88
C ALA A 291 19.04 11.94 14.35
N ASP A 292 19.65 12.83 13.57
CA ASP A 292 19.55 12.97 12.12
C ASP A 292 20.82 12.50 11.37
N LYS A 293 21.56 11.51 11.90
CA LYS A 293 22.70 10.94 11.17
C LYS A 293 22.21 10.20 9.91
N ALA A 294 22.26 10.90 8.78
CA ALA A 294 22.23 10.32 7.45
C ALA A 294 23.31 9.24 7.34
N PHE A 295 23.11 8.21 6.50
CA PHE A 295 24.14 7.20 6.27
C PHE A 295 25.43 7.91 5.79
N PRO A 296 26.63 7.54 6.31
CA PRO A 296 27.86 8.22 5.95
C PRO A 296 28.07 8.17 4.42
N GLN A 297 28.36 9.33 3.81
CA GLN A 297 28.57 9.48 2.36
C GLN A 297 29.65 8.53 1.79
N HIS A 298 30.60 8.10 2.62
CA HIS A 298 31.69 7.19 2.22
C HIS A 298 31.35 5.69 2.26
N VAL A 299 30.18 5.28 2.76
CA VAL A 299 29.74 3.86 2.72
C VAL A 299 29.22 3.45 1.34
N TYR A 300 29.07 4.41 0.41
CA TYR A 300 28.61 4.19 -0.95
C TYR A 300 29.72 3.86 -1.96
N GLY A 301 30.97 3.67 -1.50
CA GLY A 301 32.09 3.27 -2.36
C GLY A 301 32.03 1.78 -2.74
N ASN A 302 32.11 1.50 -4.04
CA ASN A 302 32.21 0.19 -4.71
C ASN A 302 32.54 -1.01 -3.78
N VAL A 303 31.51 -1.63 -3.22
CA VAL A 303 31.64 -3.01 -2.74
C VAL A 303 31.48 -3.91 -3.95
N THR A 304 32.60 -4.28 -4.58
CA THR A 304 32.63 -5.39 -5.53
C THR A 304 32.10 -6.63 -4.80
N PHE A 305 30.96 -7.15 -5.28
CA PHE A 305 30.37 -8.39 -4.79
C PHE A 305 31.29 -9.56 -5.14
N ILE A 306 32.31 -9.79 -4.31
CA ILE A 306 33.09 -11.02 -4.39
C ILE A 306 32.40 -12.07 -3.53
N SER A 307 31.81 -13.03 -4.25
CA SER A 307 31.58 -14.43 -3.87
C SER A 307 30.45 -14.73 -2.86
N ASP A 308 29.72 -15.80 -3.17
CA ASP A 308 28.72 -16.53 -2.37
C ASP A 308 29.24 -17.11 -1.04
N SER A 309 30.20 -16.47 -0.39
CA SER A 309 30.72 -16.90 0.91
C SER A 309 30.08 -16.10 2.05
N VAL A 310 29.59 -16.87 3.03
CA VAL A 310 29.16 -16.49 4.39
C VAL A 310 29.78 -15.17 4.88
N PRO A 311 29.00 -14.26 5.52
CA PRO A 311 29.52 -12.98 5.97
C PRO A 311 30.74 -13.14 6.89
N ASN A 312 31.85 -12.50 6.52
CA ASN A 312 33.03 -12.37 7.35
C ASN A 312 32.75 -11.33 8.47
N PHE A 313 32.50 -11.82 9.69
CA PHE A 313 32.16 -10.98 10.85
C PHE A 313 33.36 -10.20 11.41
N THR A 314 34.57 -10.51 10.97
CA THR A 314 35.81 -9.93 11.50
C THR A 314 35.97 -8.45 11.16
N GLU A 315 35.38 -8.01 10.05
CA GLU A 315 35.39 -6.60 9.61
C GLU A 315 34.46 -5.70 10.46
N LEU A 316 33.55 -6.28 11.24
CA LEU A 316 32.64 -5.50 12.10
C LEU A 316 33.31 -4.99 13.38
N PHE A 317 34.47 -5.57 13.74
CA PHE A 317 35.19 -5.30 14.99
C PHE A 317 36.58 -4.71 14.78
N SER A 318 37.01 -4.51 13.54
CA SER A 318 38.29 -3.84 13.24
C SER A 318 38.18 -2.34 13.47
N ILE A 319 38.88 -1.84 14.49
CA ILE A 319 39.10 -0.42 14.73
C ILE A 319 40.03 0.11 13.63
N PRO A 320 39.69 1.20 12.91
CA PRO A 320 40.60 1.79 11.94
C PRO A 320 41.90 2.23 12.64
N PRO A 321 43.08 2.02 12.03
CA PRO A 321 44.32 2.52 12.60
C PRO A 321 44.25 4.05 12.71
N PRO A 322 44.82 4.64 13.78
CA PRO A 322 44.81 6.08 13.95
C PRO A 322 45.52 6.75 12.77
N THR A 323 44.88 7.76 12.20
CA THR A 323 45.47 8.62 11.18
C THR A 323 46.69 9.31 11.76
N THR A 324 47.89 8.90 11.33
CA THR A 324 49.11 9.67 11.55
C THR A 324 49.01 10.97 10.76
N SER A 325 48.83 12.08 11.46
CA SER A 325 49.06 13.41 10.90
C SER A 325 50.57 13.58 10.68
N ALA A 326 51.01 13.45 9.43
CA ALA A 326 52.36 13.84 9.03
C ALA A 326 52.44 15.38 9.05
N GLY A 327 53.18 15.91 10.01
CA GLY A 327 53.94 17.15 9.89
C GLY A 327 55.40 16.79 9.69
#